data_AF-A0A800CC28-F1
#
_entry.id   AF-A0A800CC28-F1
#
_cell.length_a   1.000
_cell.length_b   1.000
_cell.length_c   1.000
_cell.angle_alpha   90.00
_cell.angle_beta   90.00
_cell.angle_gamma   90.00
#
_symmetry.space_group_name_H-M   'P 1'
#
loop_
_entity.id
_entity.type
_entity.pdbx_description
1 polymer ?
#
loop_
_entity_poly.entity_id
_entity_poly.type
_entity_poly.pdbx_seq_one_letter_code
_entity_poly.pdbx_strand_id
1 'polypeptide(L)' 'MKSEIRHDWSIEEVETLLNLPFNDLLFQAQNMHRQQFDPNQVQVSTLLSIKTGACPEDCGYCSQSARNDTSLERERL' A
#
# COMPACT_ATOMS: atom_id res chain seq x y z
N MET A 1 9.97 23.54 11.29
CA MET A 1 9.49 22.77 12.46
C MET A 1 9.22 21.36 11.96
N LYS A 2 9.93 20.34 12.45
CA LYS A 2 9.58 18.95 12.15
C LYS A 2 8.26 18.66 12.87
N SER A 3 7.23 18.28 12.13
CA SER A 3 6.00 17.73 12.72
C SER A 3 6.39 16.56 13.63
N GLU A 4 5.95 16.56 14.88
CA GLU A 4 6.07 15.37 15.73
C GLU A 4 5.20 14.26 15.12
N ILE A 5 5.76 13.06 15.01
CA ILE A 5 5.04 11.91 14.46
C ILE A 5 4.15 11.34 15.57
N ARG A 6 2.84 11.44 15.40
CA ARG A 6 1.85 10.84 16.29
C ARG A 6 1.42 9.44 15.82
N HIS A 7 0.99 8.59 16.75
CA HIS A 7 0.66 7.18 16.49
C HIS A 7 -0.71 6.77 17.08
N ASP A 8 -1.48 7.73 17.56
CA ASP A 8 -2.71 7.58 18.36
C ASP A 8 -3.95 8.04 17.58
N TRP A 9 -4.03 7.68 16.29
CA TRP A 9 -5.14 8.07 15.43
C TRP A 9 -6.44 7.33 15.82
N SER A 10 -7.53 8.07 15.96
CA SER A 10 -8.87 7.50 16.08
C SER A 10 -9.47 7.17 14.70
N ILE A 11 -10.51 6.33 14.68
CA ILE A 11 -11.22 6.01 13.43
C ILE A 11 -11.84 7.28 12.82
N GLU A 12 -12.45 8.12 13.66
CA GLU A 12 -13.12 9.35 13.25
C GLU A 12 -12.14 10.37 12.63
N GLU A 13 -10.92 10.46 13.17
CA GLU A 13 -9.87 11.32 12.60
C GLU A 13 -9.45 10.84 11.20
N VAL A 14 -9.33 9.52 11.00
CA VAL A 14 -8.99 8.94 9.69
C VAL A 14 -10.14 9.11 8.69
N GLU A 15 -11.38 8.88 9.12
CA GLU A 15 -12.57 9.11 8.29
C GLU A 15 -12.68 10.57 7.85
N THR A 16 -12.33 11.51 8.73
CA THR A 16 -12.29 12.94 8.39
C THR A 16 -11.32 13.21 7.25
N LEU A 17 -10.14 12.59 7.24
CA LEU A 17 -9.16 12.71 6.15
C LEU A 17 -9.66 12.09 4.84
N LEU A 18 -10.26 10.89 4.91
CA LEU A 18 -10.77 10.19 3.73
C LEU A 18 -11.96 10.92 3.08
N ASN A 19 -12.72 11.69 3.86
CA ASN A 19 -13.86 12.47 3.41
C ASN A 19 -13.49 13.90 2.92
N LEU A 20 -12.21 14.28 2.94
CA LEU A 20 -11.79 15.57 2.39
C LEU A 20 -12.04 15.65 0.87
N PRO A 21 -12.33 16.85 0.32
CA PRO A 21 -12.31 17.06 -1.12
C PRO A 21 -10.97 16.58 -1.69
N PHE A 22 -11.05 15.73 -2.72
CA PHE A 22 -9.90 14.99 -3.22
C PHE A 22 -8.68 15.87 -3.54
N ASN A 23 -8.90 17.03 -4.16
CA ASN A 23 -7.81 17.95 -4.52
C ASN A 23 -7.17 18.63 -3.30
N ASP A 24 -7.95 18.91 -2.25
CA ASP A 24 -7.42 19.46 -0.99
C ASP A 24 -6.58 18.42 -0.26
N LEU A 25 -7.05 17.16 -0.23
CA LEU A 25 -6.30 16.03 0.32
C LEU A 25 -4.97 15.83 -0.41
N LEU A 26 -4.98 15.84 -1.75
CA LEU A 26 -3.76 15.73 -2.56
C LEU A 26 -2.78 16.86 -2.27
N PHE A 27 -3.25 18.10 -2.19
CA PHE A 27 -2.39 19.25 -1.88
C PHE A 27 -1.75 19.13 -0.49
N GLN A 28 -2.53 18.76 0.52
CA GLN A 28 -2.02 18.51 1.88
C GLN A 28 -0.99 17.38 1.89
N ALA A 29 -1.25 16.27 1.19
CA ALA A 29 -0.33 15.14 1.09
C ALA A 29 1.01 15.54 0.44
N GLN A 30 0.98 16.31 -0.66
CA GLN A 30 2.19 16.81 -1.32
C GLN A 30 3.00 17.75 -0.42
N ASN A 31 2.33 18.63 0.32
CA ASN A 31 3.00 19.52 1.28
C ASN A 31 3.70 18.72 2.38
N MET A 32 3.05 17.72 2.96
CA MET A 32 3.66 16.85 3.97
C MET A 32 4.83 16.06 3.39
N HIS A 33 4.67 15.48 2.19
CA HIS A 33 5.73 14.74 1.51
C HIS A 33 7.00 15.59 1.32
N ARG A 34 6.86 16.82 0.81
CA ARG A 34 7.97 17.78 0.63
C ARG A 34 8.64 18.22 1.94
N GLN A 35 7.94 18.15 3.08
CA GLN A 35 8.50 18.50 4.38
C GLN A 35 9.33 17.36 4.99
N GLN A 36 9.04 16.10 4.63
CA GLN A 36 9.64 14.93 5.28
C GLN A 36 10.60 14.14 4.36
N PHE A 37 10.47 14.26 3.05
CA PHE A 37 11.25 13.51 2.06
C PHE A 37 11.87 14.45 1.03
N ASP A 38 12.92 14.00 0.34
CA ASP A 38 13.37 14.65 -0.89
C ASP A 38 12.29 14.42 -1.97
N PRO A 39 11.60 15.47 -2.44
CA PRO A 39 10.45 15.33 -3.32
C PRO A 39 10.79 14.84 -4.72
N ASN A 40 12.08 14.77 -5.08
CA ASN A 40 12.54 14.28 -6.38
C ASN A 40 13.32 12.97 -6.25
N GLN A 41 13.32 12.33 -5.08
CA GLN A 41 13.93 11.03 -4.84
C GLN A 41 12.86 9.95 -4.73
N VAL A 42 13.12 8.79 -5.33
CA VAL A 42 12.25 7.61 -5.25
C VAL A 42 13.08 6.40 -4.83
N GLN A 43 12.56 5.60 -3.88
CA GLN A 43 13.17 4.34 -3.48
C GLN A 43 12.89 3.26 -4.53
N VAL A 44 13.90 2.48 -4.89
CA VAL A 44 13.78 1.35 -5.83
C VAL A 44 14.04 0.04 -5.09
N SER A 45 13.12 -0.92 -5.23
CA SER A 45 13.21 -2.26 -4.66
C SER A 45 12.87 -3.32 -5.73
N THR A 46 13.52 -4.47 -5.68
CA THR A 46 13.22 -5.63 -6.54
C THR A 46 12.80 -6.81 -5.68
N LEU A 47 11.71 -7.48 -6.07
CA LEU A 47 11.32 -8.76 -5.46
C LEU A 47 11.33 -9.88 -6.51
N LEU A 48 11.51 -11.11 -6.03
CA LEU A 48 11.35 -12.34 -6.79
C LEU A 48 10.39 -13.26 -6.03
N SER A 49 9.44 -13.86 -6.73
CA SER A 49 8.64 -14.96 -6.19
C SER A 49 9.52 -16.21 -6.17
N ILE A 50 9.99 -16.61 -4.99
CA ILE A 50 10.83 -17.81 -4.85
C ILE A 50 10.07 -19.09 -5.20
N LYS A 51 8.74 -19.06 -5.04
CA LYS A 51 7.82 -20.11 -5.44
C LYS A 51 6.47 -19.51 -5.78
N THR A 52 5.98 -19.78 -7.00
CA THR A 52 4.74 -19.18 -7.50
C THR A 52 3.56 -20.14 -7.53
N GLY A 53 2.39 -19.65 -7.12
CA GLY A 53 1.10 -20.33 -7.27
C GLY A 53 0.85 -21.43 -6.24
N ALA A 54 -0.31 -22.09 -6.36
CA ALA A 54 -0.76 -23.18 -5.46
C ALA A 54 -0.65 -22.84 -3.95
N CYS A 55 -0.92 -21.59 -3.58
CA CYS A 55 -0.97 -21.16 -2.19
C CYS A 55 -2.25 -21.73 -1.52
N PRO A 56 -2.16 -22.33 -0.31
CA PRO A 56 -3.32 -22.91 0.36
C PRO A 56 -4.29 -21.87 0.92
N GLU A 57 -3.83 -20.63 1.12
CA GLU A 57 -4.62 -19.54 1.67
C GLU A 57 -5.71 -19.05 0.71
N ASP A 58 -6.84 -18.64 1.26
CA ASP A 58 -8.03 -18.23 0.50
C ASP A 58 -8.19 -16.70 0.42
N CYS A 59 -7.12 -16.02 0.00
CA CYS A 59 -7.18 -14.58 -0.20
C CYS A 59 -7.99 -14.26 -1.46
N GLY A 60 -9.16 -13.62 -1.32
CA GLY A 60 -10.09 -13.34 -2.42
C GLY A 60 -9.55 -12.47 -3.57
N TYR A 61 -8.40 -11.81 -3.39
CA TYR A 61 -7.72 -11.01 -4.42
C TYR A 61 -6.44 -11.67 -4.96
N CYS A 62 -5.92 -12.70 -4.31
CA CYS A 62 -4.59 -13.22 -4.63
C CYS A 62 -4.66 -14.23 -5.78
N SER A 63 -3.95 -13.94 -6.88
CA SER A 63 -3.92 -14.85 -8.03
C SER A 63 -3.19 -16.16 -7.77
N GLN A 64 -2.41 -16.23 -6.68
CA GLN A 64 -1.66 -17.43 -6.28
C GLN A 64 -2.48 -18.41 -5.45
N SER A 65 -3.63 -18.00 -4.90
CA SER A 65 -4.52 -18.88 -4.14
C SER A 65 -4.95 -20.05 -5.01
N ALA A 66 -4.84 -21.27 -4.47
CA ALA A 66 -5.32 -22.48 -5.11
C ALA A 66 -6.86 -22.54 -5.20
N ARG A 67 -7.57 -21.64 -4.50
CA ARG A 67 -9.03 -21.52 -4.52
C ARG A 67 -9.54 -20.68 -5.70
N ASN A 68 -8.67 -19.84 -6.27
CA ASN A 68 -9.02 -18.96 -7.39
C ASN A 68 -8.67 -19.62 -8.73
N ASP A 69 -9.55 -19.45 -9.72
CA ASP A 69 -9.27 -19.86 -11.10
C ASP A 69 -8.56 -18.71 -11.83
N THR A 70 -7.25 -18.84 -12.02
CA THR A 70 -6.40 -17.82 -12.64
C THR A 70 -5.50 -18.44 -13.69
N SER A 71 -5.02 -17.61 -14.63
CA SER A 71 -4.06 -18.01 -15.67
C SER A 71 -2.62 -18.16 -15.14
N LEU A 72 -2.41 -18.13 -13.83
CA LEU A 72 -1.09 -18.19 -13.23
C LEU A 72 -0.54 -19.63 -13.27
N GLU A 73 0.63 -19.79 -13.90
CA GLU A 73 1.34 -21.06 -13.89
C GLU A 73 1.79 -21.45 -12.48
N ARG A 74 1.57 -22.70 -12.12
CA ARG A 74 1.87 -23.23 -10.79
C ARG A 74 3.18 -23.98 -10.83
N GLU A 75 4.13 -23.54 -10.02
CA GLU A 75 5.39 -24.25 -9.85
C GLU A 75 5.18 -25.52 -9.03
N ARG A 76 5.84 -26.61 -9.46
CA ARG A 76 5.83 -27.89 -8.75
C ARG A 76 6.82 -27.85 -7.58
N LEU A 77 6.50 -28.60 -6.53
CA LEU A 77 7.39 -28.88 -5.41
C LEU A 77 8.49 -29.87 -5.83
#